data_AF-A0A1E8CFI0-F1
#
_entry.id   AF-A0A1E8CFI0-F1
#
_cell.length_a   1.000
_cell.length_b   1.000
_cell.length_c   1.000
_cell.angle_alpha   90.00
_cell.angle_beta   90.00
_cell.angle_gamma   90.00
#
_symmetry.space_group_name_H-M   'P 1'
#
loop_
_entity.id
_entity.type
_entity.pdbx_description
1 polymer ?
#
loop_
_entity_poly.entity_id
_entity_poly.type
_entity_poly.pdbx_seq_one_letter_code
_entity_poly.pdbx_strand_id
1 'polypeptide(L)'
;MLWLTGIVCLAVGLVAGLLIAKRISGSNPAKVSELEARVQELQRHHAQYRENVSEHFNTTAELVQHMTESYRDVYQHLAGGAQDLCTGDVASKLLPATEQSMFYHVDDDELEAPKDYAPKKAPGQSGALAENFGLDASNSPDKDTSADKNRDHKQAVNED
;
A
#
# COMPACT_ATOMS: atom_id res chain seq x y z
N MET A 1 -33.42 -36.01 -49.29
CA MET A 1 -32.65 -36.70 -48.23
C MET A 1 -32.02 -35.73 -47.22
N LEU A 2 -31.38 -34.63 -47.65
CA LEU A 2 -30.76 -33.64 -46.75
C LEU A 2 -31.74 -32.89 -45.81
N TRP A 3 -32.98 -32.64 -46.24
CA TRP A 3 -33.96 -31.94 -45.40
C TRP A 3 -34.43 -32.79 -44.21
N LEU A 4 -34.52 -34.11 -44.41
CA LEU A 4 -34.99 -35.07 -43.40
C LEU A 4 -33.93 -35.27 -42.30
N THR A 5 -32.65 -35.33 -42.67
CA THR A 5 -31.53 -35.34 -41.71
C THR A 5 -31.44 -34.05 -40.90
N GLY A 6 -31.75 -32.90 -41.50
CA GLY A 6 -31.82 -31.62 -40.79
C GLY A 6 -32.91 -31.59 -39.72
N ILE A 7 -34.11 -32.08 -40.05
CA ILE A 7 -35.24 -32.16 -39.11
C ILE A 7 -34.95 -33.10 -37.94
N VAL A 8 -34.34 -34.26 -38.20
CA VAL A 8 -33.97 -35.23 -37.16
C VAL A 8 -32.91 -34.64 -36.22
N CYS A 9 -31.87 -34.00 -36.77
CA CYS A 9 -30.83 -33.37 -35.96
C CYS A 9 -31.39 -32.24 -35.08
N LEU A 10 -32.31 -31.42 -35.62
CA LEU A 10 -32.97 -30.35 -34.87
C LEU A 10 -33.85 -30.92 -33.74
N ALA A 11 -34.60 -31.99 -34.00
CA ALA A 11 -35.41 -32.65 -32.99
C ALA A 11 -34.55 -33.21 -31.84
N VAL A 12 -33.45 -33.88 -32.16
CA VAL A 12 -32.51 -34.42 -31.15
C VAL A 12 -31.84 -33.28 -30.38
N GLY A 13 -31.41 -32.22 -31.06
CA GLY A 13 -30.82 -31.04 -30.43
C GLY A 13 -31.78 -30.31 -29.50
N LEU A 14 -33.07 -30.20 -29.87
CA LEU A 14 -34.10 -29.59 -29.02
C LEU A 14 -34.36 -30.43 -27.77
N VAL A 15 -34.47 -31.75 -27.91
CA VAL A 15 -34.69 -32.66 -26.77
C VAL A 15 -33.48 -32.65 -25.84
N ALA A 16 -32.27 -32.79 -26.38
CA ALA A 16 -31.04 -32.72 -25.59
C ALA A 16 -30.87 -31.35 -24.92
N GLY A 17 -31.13 -30.27 -25.67
CA GLY A 17 -31.09 -28.89 -25.17
C GLY A 17 -32.06 -28.66 -24.01
N LEU A 18 -33.30 -29.14 -24.12
CA LEU A 18 -34.29 -29.05 -23.04
C LEU A 18 -33.92 -29.90 -21.81
N LEU A 19 -33.34 -31.08 -22.01
CA LEU A 19 -32.87 -31.92 -20.89
C LEU A 19 -31.71 -31.27 -20.13
N ILE A 20 -30.75 -30.69 -20.86
CA ILE A 20 -29.62 -29.95 -20.28
C ILE A 20 -30.13 -28.68 -19.59
N ALA A 21 -31.00 -27.91 -20.25
CA ALA A 21 -31.59 -26.69 -19.68
C ALA A 21 -32.40 -27.00 -18.41
N LYS A 22 -33.22 -28.05 -18.38
CA LYS A 22 -33.93 -28.47 -17.15
C LYS A 22 -32.98 -28.90 -16.03
N ARG A 23 -31.84 -29.52 -16.35
CA ARG A 23 -30.81 -29.87 -15.36
C ARG A 23 -30.11 -28.64 -14.79
N ILE A 24 -29.86 -27.61 -15.59
CA ILE A 24 -29.19 -26.37 -15.17
C ILE A 24 -30.17 -25.41 -14.49
N SER A 25 -31.38 -25.20 -15.01
CA SER A 25 -32.43 -24.40 -14.37
C SER A 25 -32.94 -24.98 -13.05
N GLY A 26 -32.59 -26.23 -12.72
CA GLY A 26 -32.71 -26.77 -11.38
C GLY A 26 -31.67 -26.24 -10.38
N SER A 27 -30.78 -25.32 -10.79
CA SER A 27 -29.87 -24.64 -9.86
C SER A 27 -30.66 -23.79 -8.88
N ASN A 28 -30.70 -24.29 -7.64
CA ASN A 28 -31.54 -23.85 -6.54
C ASN A 28 -31.62 -22.31 -6.38
N PRO A 29 -32.83 -21.71 -6.30
CA PRO A 29 -32.99 -20.30 -5.92
C PRO A 29 -32.35 -19.98 -4.56
N ALA A 30 -32.18 -21.00 -3.71
CA ALA A 30 -31.42 -20.89 -2.46
C ALA A 30 -29.95 -20.48 -2.67
N LYS A 31 -29.28 -20.92 -3.74
CA LYS A 31 -27.89 -20.52 -4.03
C LYS A 31 -27.80 -19.07 -4.50
N VAL A 32 -28.79 -18.59 -5.26
CA VAL A 32 -28.85 -17.19 -5.68
C VAL A 32 -29.08 -16.28 -4.47
N SER A 33 -30.02 -16.65 -3.60
CA SER A 33 -30.27 -15.94 -2.34
C SER A 33 -29.04 -15.96 -1.41
N GLU A 34 -28.31 -17.08 -1.34
CA GLU A 34 -27.07 -17.16 -0.56
C GLU A 34 -25.98 -16.23 -1.13
N LEU A 35 -25.82 -16.19 -2.46
CA LEU A 35 -24.87 -15.29 -3.10
C LEU A 35 -25.25 -13.82 -2.88
N GLU A 36 -26.53 -13.48 -2.99
CA GLU A 36 -27.04 -12.14 -2.71
C GLU A 36 -26.78 -11.73 -1.25
N ALA A 37 -27.05 -12.63 -0.30
CA ALA A 37 -26.75 -12.41 1.11
C ALA A 37 -25.24 -12.20 1.35
N ARG A 38 -24.36 -12.95 0.67
CA ARG A 38 -22.91 -12.75 0.77
C ARG A 38 -22.46 -11.40 0.22
N VAL A 39 -23.04 -10.94 -0.88
CA VAL A 39 -22.73 -9.61 -1.44
C VAL A 39 -23.19 -8.52 -0.47
N GLN A 40 -24.39 -8.66 0.08
CA GLN A 40 -24.92 -7.70 1.04
C GLN A 40 -24.09 -7.65 2.33
N GLU A 41 -23.67 -8.80 2.85
CA GLU A 41 -22.80 -8.90 4.02
C GLU A 41 -21.45 -8.22 3.76
N LEU A 42 -20.84 -8.47 2.61
CA LEU A 42 -19.56 -7.87 2.26
C LEU A 42 -19.67 -6.34 2.13
N GLN A 43 -20.73 -5.84 1.50
CA GLN A 43 -21.02 -4.41 1.42
C GLN A 43 -21.22 -3.80 2.82
N ARG A 44 -21.93 -4.50 3.71
CA ARG A 44 -22.13 -4.08 5.10
C ARG A 44 -20.79 -3.99 5.84
N HIS A 45 -19.93 -4.97 5.67
CA HIS A 45 -18.60 -4.99 6.28
C HIS A 45 -17.71 -3.83 5.77
N HIS A 46 -17.79 -3.51 4.47
CA HIS A 46 -17.10 -2.34 3.92
C HIS A 46 -17.63 -1.02 4.47
N ALA A 47 -18.96 -0.87 4.59
CA ALA A 47 -19.57 0.33 5.17
C ALA A 47 -19.13 0.51 6.63
N GLN A 48 -19.16 -0.57 7.42
CA GLN A 48 -18.77 -0.56 8.82
C GLN A 48 -17.27 -0.28 9.00
N TYR A 49 -16.41 -0.81 8.13
CA TYR A 49 -14.99 -0.47 8.11
C TYR A 49 -14.77 1.03 7.84
N ARG A 50 -15.47 1.60 6.85
CA ARG A 50 -15.37 3.04 6.53
C ARG A 50 -15.82 3.91 7.70
N GLU A 51 -16.88 3.50 8.40
CA GLU A 51 -17.37 4.20 9.60
C GLU A 51 -16.34 4.16 10.74
N ASN A 52 -15.80 2.98 11.07
CA ASN A 52 -14.78 2.82 12.10
C ASN A 52 -13.51 3.64 11.81
N VAL A 53 -13.06 3.66 10.54
CA VAL A 53 -11.92 4.50 10.13
C VAL A 53 -12.24 5.98 10.30
N SER A 54 -13.44 6.42 9.93
CA SER A 54 -13.87 7.80 10.11
C SER A 54 -13.91 8.20 11.59
N GLU A 55 -14.41 7.32 12.46
CA GLU A 55 -14.44 7.53 13.91
C GLU A 55 -13.03 7.61 14.50
N HIS A 56 -12.13 6.74 14.07
CA HIS A 56 -10.74 6.73 14.51
C HIS A 56 -10.01 8.03 14.14
N PHE A 57 -10.19 8.52 12.91
CA PHE A 57 -9.60 9.79 12.47
C PHE A 57 -10.23 11.00 13.17
N ASN A 58 -11.53 10.98 13.45
CA ASN A 58 -12.17 12.03 14.22
C ASN A 58 -11.62 12.10 15.65
N THR A 59 -11.52 10.94 16.32
CA THR A 59 -10.94 10.82 17.66
C THR A 59 -9.47 11.26 17.68
N THR A 60 -8.70 10.88 16.65
CA THR A 60 -7.29 11.28 16.52
C THR A 60 -7.15 12.78 16.32
N ALA A 61 -8.02 13.40 15.50
CA ALA A 61 -8.01 14.84 15.30
C ALA A 61 -8.30 15.60 16.60
N GLU A 62 -9.26 15.12 17.40
CA GLU A 62 -9.56 15.69 18.72
C GLU A 62 -8.37 15.57 19.68
N LEU A 63 -7.70 14.41 19.71
CA LEU A 63 -6.53 14.21 20.57
C LEU A 63 -5.33 15.08 20.15
N VAL A 64 -5.09 15.23 18.85
CA VAL A 64 -4.05 16.12 18.30
C VAL A 64 -4.36 17.59 18.62
N GLN A 65 -5.64 17.99 18.57
CA GLN A 65 -6.06 19.33 18.96
C GLN A 65 -5.77 19.59 20.44
N HIS A 66 -6.12 18.64 21.31
CA HIS A 66 -5.83 18.74 22.75
C HIS A 66 -4.32 18.84 23.05
N MET A 67 -3.50 18.09 22.30
CA MET A 67 -2.05 18.21 22.39
C MET A 67 -1.56 19.60 21.95
N THR A 68 -2.11 20.14 20.87
CA THR A 68 -1.75 21.48 20.35
C THR A 68 -2.12 22.58 21.35
N GLU A 69 -3.27 22.47 22.00
CA GLU A 69 -3.69 23.37 23.07
C GLU A 69 -2.74 23.28 24.28
N SER A 70 -2.45 22.06 24.74
CA SER A 70 -1.49 21.83 25.83
C SER A 70 -0.10 22.40 25.51
N TYR A 71 0.34 22.30 24.24
CA TYR A 71 1.60 22.88 23.78
C TYR A 71 1.57 24.42 23.86
N ARG A 72 0.47 25.05 23.43
CA ARG A 72 0.29 26.50 23.55
C ARG A 72 0.29 26.96 25.00
N ASP A 73 -0.37 26.24 25.89
CA ASP A 73 -0.42 26.58 27.32
C ASP A 73 0.97 26.54 27.95
N VAL A 74 1.77 25.51 27.65
CA VAL A 74 3.17 25.42 28.09
C VAL A 74 3.97 26.62 27.57
N TYR A 75 3.77 26.98 26.30
CA TYR A 75 4.46 28.11 25.70
C TYR A 75 4.07 29.44 26.36
N GLN A 76 2.78 29.64 26.61
CA GLN A 76 2.26 30.84 27.28
C GLN A 76 2.78 30.93 28.73
N HIS A 77 2.87 29.80 29.43
CA HIS A 77 3.45 29.74 30.77
C HIS A 77 4.95 30.07 30.76
N LEU A 78 5.70 29.56 29.77
CA LEU A 78 7.11 29.88 29.58
C LEU A 78 7.31 31.37 29.25
N ALA A 79 6.50 31.92 28.36
CA ALA A 79 6.52 33.33 27.98
C ALA A 79 6.23 34.24 29.18
N GLY A 80 5.19 33.92 29.96
CA GLY A 80 4.87 34.64 31.19
C GLY A 80 5.98 34.53 32.24
N GLY A 81 6.50 33.33 32.47
CA GLY A 81 7.63 33.10 33.38
C GLY A 81 8.90 33.84 32.95
N ALA A 82 9.20 33.90 31.65
CA ALA A 82 10.31 34.68 31.13
C ALA A 82 10.10 36.20 31.35
N GLN A 83 8.87 36.71 31.19
CA GLN A 83 8.55 38.11 31.44
C GLN A 83 8.73 38.48 32.93
N ASP A 84 8.35 37.58 33.85
CA ASP A 84 8.43 37.80 35.30
C ASP A 84 9.84 37.60 35.86
N LEU A 85 10.58 36.61 35.35
CA LEU A 85 11.87 36.18 35.89
C LEU A 85 13.07 36.79 35.17
N CYS A 86 12.92 37.27 33.92
CA CYS A 86 14.01 37.87 33.16
C CYS A 86 13.91 39.40 33.15
N THR A 87 15.06 40.08 33.30
CA THR A 87 15.16 41.51 33.04
C THR A 87 14.85 41.80 31.55
N GLY A 88 14.20 42.93 31.25
CA GLY A 88 13.53 43.19 29.96
C GLY A 88 14.34 42.98 28.67
N ASP A 89 15.68 42.95 28.75
CA ASP A 89 16.58 42.69 27.62
C ASP A 89 16.68 41.20 27.22
N VAL A 90 16.37 40.26 28.13
CA VAL A 90 16.43 38.81 27.87
C VAL A 90 15.06 38.26 27.46
N ALA A 91 13.97 38.78 28.04
CA ALA A 91 12.60 38.41 27.68
C ALA A 91 12.29 38.71 26.20
N SER A 92 12.77 39.84 25.68
CA SER A 92 12.61 40.25 24.28
C SER A 92 13.38 39.40 23.26
N LYS A 93 14.41 38.66 23.69
CA LYS A 93 15.14 37.69 22.85
C LYS A 93 14.57 36.26 22.91
N LEU A 94 13.83 35.92 23.97
CA LEU A 94 13.22 34.61 24.17
C LEU A 94 11.78 34.53 23.66
N LEU A 95 11.06 35.66 23.65
CA LEU A 95 9.77 35.76 22.98
C LEU A 95 10.00 35.75 21.46
N PRO A 96 9.31 34.88 20.71
CA PRO A 96 9.49 34.76 19.28
C PRO A 96 8.79 35.94 18.62
N ALA A 97 9.47 37.08 18.57
CA ALA A 97 9.16 38.11 17.59
C ALA A 97 9.61 37.62 16.20
N THR A 98 8.98 36.55 15.69
CA THR A 98 8.94 36.20 14.25
C THR A 98 8.10 34.93 14.08
N GLU A 99 6.79 35.08 14.01
CA GLU A 99 5.90 34.03 13.49
C GLU A 99 6.09 33.75 11.99
N GLN A 100 7.15 34.26 11.33
CA GLN A 100 7.21 34.31 9.87
C GLN A 100 8.34 33.53 9.19
N SER A 101 9.21 32.81 9.91
CA SER A 101 10.35 32.15 9.23
C SER A 101 10.50 30.63 9.46
N MET A 102 9.53 29.95 10.07
CA MET A 102 9.60 28.48 10.23
C MET A 102 8.90 27.69 9.13
N PHE A 103 8.18 28.34 8.22
CA PHE A 103 7.69 27.72 6.99
C PHE A 103 8.68 28.03 5.88
N TYR A 104 9.54 27.05 5.55
CA TYR A 104 10.23 27.07 4.26
C TYR A 104 9.15 27.17 3.17
N HIS A 105 9.16 28.24 2.40
CA HIS A 105 8.48 28.30 1.12
C HIS A 105 9.15 27.25 0.23
N VAL A 106 8.59 26.04 0.20
CA VAL A 106 8.89 25.07 -0.84
C VAL A 106 7.93 25.40 -1.97
N ASP A 107 8.47 25.79 -3.12
CA ASP A 107 7.67 26.01 -4.32
C ASP A 107 6.89 24.71 -4.64
N ASP A 108 5.56 24.82 -4.78
CA ASP A 108 4.63 23.68 -4.97
C ASP A 108 4.99 22.83 -6.21
N ASP A 109 5.71 23.42 -7.17
CA ASP A 109 6.18 22.76 -8.39
C ASP A 109 7.25 21.68 -8.16
N GLU A 110 7.85 21.59 -6.97
CA GLU A 110 8.89 20.60 -6.63
C GLU A 110 8.41 19.49 -5.67
N LEU A 111 7.16 19.56 -5.20
CA LEU A 111 6.55 18.53 -4.35
C LEU A 111 6.00 17.37 -5.18
N GLU A 112 6.88 16.53 -5.72
CA GLU A 112 6.45 15.27 -6.33
C GLU A 112 5.93 14.29 -5.26
N ALA A 113 4.71 13.78 -5.46
CA ALA A 113 4.17 12.72 -4.63
C ALA A 113 5.14 11.50 -4.60
N PRO A 114 5.31 10.84 -3.44
CA PRO A 114 6.18 9.67 -3.34
C PRO A 114 5.86 8.65 -4.44
N LYS A 115 6.87 8.30 -5.24
CA LYS A 115 6.76 7.41 -6.42
C LYS A 115 6.57 5.93 -6.03
N ASP A 116 6.14 5.66 -4.80
CA ASP A 116 6.05 4.34 -4.18
C ASP A 116 4.87 3.48 -4.70
N TYR A 117 4.06 4.02 -5.62
CA TYR A 117 2.90 3.32 -6.20
C TYR A 117 3.15 2.75 -7.61
N ALA A 118 4.40 2.47 -7.99
CA ALA A 118 4.73 2.08 -9.36
C ALA A 118 3.95 0.82 -9.83
N PRO A 119 3.09 0.93 -10.86
CA PRO A 119 2.41 -0.21 -11.45
C PRO A 119 3.42 -1.11 -12.19
N LYS A 120 3.07 -2.40 -12.35
CA LYS A 120 3.88 -3.39 -13.07
C LYS A 120 4.18 -2.88 -14.48
N LYS A 121 5.46 -2.75 -14.87
CA LYS A 121 5.86 -2.20 -16.18
C LYS A 121 5.48 -3.10 -17.35
N ALA A 122 5.32 -4.40 -17.10
CA ALA A 122 4.89 -5.38 -18.09
C ALA A 122 4.01 -6.47 -17.44
N PRO A 123 3.09 -7.09 -18.19
CA PRO A 123 2.31 -8.23 -17.70
C PRO A 123 3.25 -9.41 -17.42
N GLY A 124 3.37 -9.79 -16.14
CA GLY A 124 4.22 -10.90 -15.68
C GLY A 124 5.44 -10.48 -14.84
N GLN A 125 5.77 -9.19 -14.78
CA GLN A 125 6.83 -8.70 -13.90
C GLN A 125 6.36 -8.66 -12.45
N SER A 126 7.22 -9.09 -11.53
CA SER A 126 6.92 -9.04 -10.10
C SER A 126 6.87 -7.58 -9.60
N GLY A 127 5.89 -7.27 -8.76
CA GLY A 127 5.73 -5.92 -8.22
C GLY A 127 6.81 -5.59 -7.19
N ALA A 128 7.04 -4.31 -6.91
CA ALA A 128 8.04 -3.87 -5.93
C ALA A 128 7.80 -4.40 -4.49
N LEU A 129 6.56 -4.83 -4.20
CA LEU A 129 6.17 -5.43 -2.92
C LEU A 129 5.97 -6.96 -2.99
N ALA A 130 6.32 -7.59 -4.10
CA ALA A 130 6.16 -9.03 -4.24
C ALA A 130 7.33 -9.77 -3.60
N GLU A 131 7.05 -10.89 -2.92
CA GLU A 131 8.03 -11.66 -2.14
C GLU A 131 9.21 -12.22 -2.97
N ASN A 132 9.03 -12.32 -4.28
CA ASN A 132 10.05 -12.76 -5.24
C ASN A 132 10.72 -11.62 -6.01
N PHE A 133 10.54 -10.36 -5.60
CA PHE A 133 11.20 -9.23 -6.23
C PHE A 133 12.72 -9.32 -6.05
N GLY A 134 13.47 -9.36 -7.15
CA GLY A 134 14.92 -9.56 -7.14
C GLY A 134 15.39 -11.02 -7.05
N LEU A 135 14.47 -11.99 -7.04
CA LEU A 135 14.78 -13.42 -7.03
C LEU A 135 14.48 -14.06 -8.40
N ASP A 136 15.26 -13.69 -9.42
CA ASP A 136 15.22 -14.38 -10.72
C ASP A 136 16.16 -15.60 -10.68
N ALA A 137 15.59 -16.80 -10.79
CA ALA A 137 16.30 -18.08 -10.75
C ALA A 137 17.22 -18.36 -11.96
N SER A 138 17.41 -17.38 -12.86
CA SER A 138 18.22 -17.52 -14.08
C SER A 138 19.56 -16.80 -14.04
N ASN A 139 19.95 -16.17 -12.92
CA ASN A 139 21.28 -15.58 -12.73
C ASN A 139 21.85 -15.95 -11.36
N SER A 140 22.29 -17.20 -11.21
CA SER A 140 23.27 -17.54 -10.17
C SER A 140 24.66 -17.13 -10.67
N PRO A 141 25.42 -16.28 -9.94
CA PRO A 141 26.77 -15.92 -10.32
C PRO A 141 27.70 -17.03 -9.83
N ASP A 142 27.73 -18.15 -10.55
CA ASP A 142 28.73 -19.18 -10.28
C ASP A 142 29.23 -19.77 -11.60
N LYS A 143 30.29 -19.12 -12.12
CA LYS A 143 31.33 -19.66 -13.01
C LYS A 143 32.18 -18.50 -13.52
N ASP A 144 33.43 -18.46 -13.10
CA ASP A 144 34.61 -18.30 -13.97
C ASP A 144 35.89 -18.37 -13.12
N THR A 145 36.45 -19.58 -13.00
CA THR A 145 37.60 -20.08 -13.79
C THR A 145 38.95 -19.52 -13.33
N SER A 146 39.58 -20.31 -12.45
CA SER A 146 41.00 -20.27 -12.11
C SER A 146 41.86 -20.52 -13.35
N ALA A 147 42.53 -19.49 -13.85
CA ALA A 147 43.74 -19.60 -14.67
C ALA A 147 44.43 -18.24 -14.79
N ASP A 148 45.50 -17.99 -14.04
CA ASP A 148 46.79 -17.60 -14.62
C ASP A 148 47.91 -17.62 -13.58
N LYS A 149 49.11 -17.85 -14.10
CA LYS A 149 50.28 -18.47 -13.48
C LYS A 149 51.35 -17.41 -13.18
N ASN A 150 51.84 -17.42 -11.94
CA ASN A 150 53.25 -17.23 -11.56
C ASN A 150 53.96 -15.92 -11.97
N ARG A 151 54.26 -15.07 -10.97
CA ARG A 151 55.55 -14.33 -10.89
C ARG A 151 56.00 -14.17 -9.44
N ASP A 152 57.03 -14.95 -9.09
CA ASP A 152 58.18 -14.63 -8.26
C ASP A 152 58.09 -13.46 -7.24
N HIS A 153 58.04 -13.81 -5.95
CA HIS A 153 59.02 -13.24 -5.01
C HIS A 153 59.32 -14.23 -3.87
N LYS A 154 60.57 -14.67 -3.85
CA LYS A 154 61.20 -15.53 -2.86
C LYS A 154 61.98 -14.65 -1.90
N GLN A 155 61.71 -14.74 -0.60
CA GLN A 155 62.67 -14.71 0.53
C GLN A 155 61.84 -14.62 1.84
N ALA A 156 61.75 -15.71 2.63
CA ALA A 156 62.39 -15.88 3.95
C ALA A 156 61.81 -14.94 5.03
N VAL A 157 61.36 -15.39 6.20
CA VAL A 157 62.11 -16.11 7.25
C VAL A 157 61.09 -16.65 8.29
N ASN A 158 61.18 -17.96 8.57
CA ASN A 158 61.18 -18.69 9.86
C ASN A 158 60.64 -17.99 11.13
N GLU A 159 59.69 -18.60 11.86
CA GLU A 159 59.78 -19.61 12.95
C GLU A 159 59.43 -18.95 14.30
N ASP A 160 58.22 -19.20 14.78
CA ASP A 160 57.89 -19.85 16.07
C ASP A 160 56.37 -20.13 16.13
#